data_AF-A0AAN0J6R1-F1
#
_entry.id   AF-A0AAN0J6R1-F1
#
_cell.length_a   1.000
_cell.length_b   1.000
_cell.length_c   1.000
_cell.angle_alpha   90.00
_cell.angle_beta   90.00
_cell.angle_gamma   90.00
#
_symmetry.space_group_name_H-M   'P 1'
#
loop_
_entity.id
_entity.type
_entity.pdbx_description
1 polymer ?
#
loop_
_entity_poly.entity_id
_entity_poly.type
_entity_poly.pdbx_seq_one_letter_code
_entity_poly.pdbx_strand_id
1 'polypeptide(L)'
;MSWLLGRFNQTGEGPSPPGAAGPPGDGGGAKTPGNGDRKGGNDKNTEKGKKWTGFDPTGLERAAKAARELDHSLHATEALEMARLQEQTEQLKHQEKIKEYEAAIKQMEADKARIEHEERRKTLAAETEQHQKRAQYQDQLARRRYDDQLRPTRLTQEENLKKQEESVQKQEQMRRSTIEYEANLRHKNEMLRLEAELKGKAKIERENRDLNLEKIRVKAAENRVTVLESVKTAGAIIGDGVSNFITNWDKMTATAAGITLIAIGVYAARTGTAVAGRFIEARLGKPSLVRETSRLSLLQSLRHPLQAFGRLFTKPSDPLQGIIFNPRLEERVRSLAKATINTKHNGGVYRNVLMYGPPGTGKTMFAKSLAR
;
A
#
# COMPACT_ATOMS: atom_id res chain seq x y z
N MET A 1 21.16 -37.83 50.79
CA MET A 1 22.01 -39.02 50.55
C MET A 1 22.96 -38.67 49.42
N SER A 2 24.25 -38.67 49.75
CA SER A 2 25.38 -38.14 48.97
C SER A 2 25.75 -38.98 47.74
N TRP A 3 26.63 -38.37 46.91
CA TRP A 3 27.60 -38.91 45.93
C TRP A 3 27.24 -38.77 44.45
N LEU A 4 28.12 -38.49 43.48
CA LEU A 4 29.40 -37.75 43.31
C LEU A 4 29.80 -37.97 41.82
N LEU A 5 30.72 -37.15 41.27
CA LEU A 5 31.24 -37.08 39.87
C LEU A 5 30.33 -36.32 38.88
N GLY A 6 30.67 -35.16 38.30
CA GLY A 6 31.95 -34.64 37.76
C GLY A 6 31.92 -34.79 36.23
N ARG A 7 31.68 -33.77 35.39
CA ARG A 7 32.67 -32.80 34.89
C ARG A 7 31.96 -31.72 34.04
N PHE A 8 32.45 -30.49 34.15
CA PHE A 8 32.06 -29.28 33.42
C PHE A 8 32.39 -29.32 31.92
N ASN A 9 31.48 -28.83 31.06
CA ASN A 9 31.75 -27.68 30.17
C ASN A 9 30.46 -27.19 29.48
N GLN A 10 30.16 -25.90 29.65
CA GLN A 10 29.14 -25.14 28.93
C GLN A 10 29.84 -24.14 28.02
N THR A 11 29.42 -24.04 26.77
CA THR A 11 29.69 -22.88 25.91
C THR A 11 28.39 -22.46 25.23
N GLY A 12 27.83 -21.34 25.69
CA GLY A 12 26.89 -20.50 24.95
C GLY A 12 27.62 -19.24 24.54
N GLU A 13 27.41 -18.78 23.30
CA GLU A 13 28.06 -17.58 22.76
C GLU A 13 27.04 -16.54 22.27
N GLY A 14 27.31 -15.31 22.69
CA GLY A 14 26.77 -14.04 22.24
C GLY A 14 27.09 -12.94 23.27
N PRO A 15 27.16 -11.65 22.90
CA PRO A 15 28.22 -11.02 22.10
C PRO A 15 28.86 -9.77 22.78
N SER A 16 29.99 -9.26 22.25
CA SER A 16 30.61 -7.88 22.33
C SER A 16 32.14 -7.92 22.61
N PRO A 17 32.97 -6.85 22.44
CA PRO A 17 33.05 -5.72 21.48
C PRO A 17 34.46 -5.66 20.77
N PRO A 18 34.81 -4.66 19.92
CA PRO A 18 36.09 -4.64 19.20
C PRO A 18 37.19 -3.85 19.94
N GLY A 19 38.42 -4.38 19.97
CA GLY A 19 39.57 -3.75 20.60
C GLY A 19 40.91 -4.08 19.94
N ALA A 20 41.51 -3.02 19.37
CA ALA A 20 42.93 -2.65 19.25
C ALA A 20 44.03 -3.68 18.93
N ALA A 21 44.81 -3.32 17.91
CA ALA A 21 46.05 -3.93 17.46
C ALA A 21 47.26 -3.63 18.37
N GLY A 22 48.19 -4.59 18.43
CA GLY A 22 49.55 -4.53 18.96
C GLY A 22 50.47 -5.52 18.22
N PRO A 23 51.81 -5.37 18.29
CA PRO A 23 52.73 -5.33 17.14
C PRO A 23 53.31 -6.68 16.70
N PRO A 24 53.95 -6.78 15.49
CA PRO A 24 54.60 -8.01 15.06
C PRO A 24 56.04 -8.12 15.58
N GLY A 25 56.35 -9.32 16.07
CA GLY A 25 57.69 -9.76 16.47
C GLY A 25 58.48 -10.40 15.32
N ASP A 26 59.78 -10.38 15.53
CA ASP A 26 60.88 -10.79 14.67
C ASP A 26 61.13 -12.31 14.63
N GLY A 27 61.90 -12.77 13.62
CA GLY A 27 62.42 -14.13 13.45
C GLY A 27 61.75 -14.90 12.31
N GLY A 28 62.40 -15.39 11.26
CA GLY A 28 63.79 -15.83 11.10
C GLY A 28 63.75 -17.28 10.60
N GLY A 29 64.14 -17.55 9.36
CA GLY A 29 64.16 -18.92 8.81
C GLY A 29 64.51 -19.00 7.32
N ALA A 30 65.78 -19.25 7.05
CA ALA A 30 66.40 -19.33 5.73
C ALA A 30 65.95 -20.54 4.87
N LYS A 31 66.02 -20.37 3.54
CA LYS A 31 66.58 -21.34 2.56
C LYS A 31 66.64 -20.71 1.15
N THR A 32 67.86 -20.61 0.62
CA THR A 32 68.23 -20.46 -0.80
C THR A 32 68.96 -21.77 -1.20
N PRO A 33 69.25 -22.11 -2.49
CA PRO A 33 69.12 -21.28 -3.69
C PRO A 33 68.57 -21.99 -4.96
N GLY A 34 68.16 -21.18 -5.94
CA GLY A 34 67.91 -21.60 -7.32
C GLY A 34 68.49 -20.57 -8.28
N ASN A 35 69.56 -20.96 -8.95
CA ASN A 35 70.38 -20.19 -9.88
C ASN A 35 69.59 -19.70 -11.11
N GLY A 36 69.95 -18.52 -11.64
CA GLY A 36 69.32 -17.91 -12.81
C GLY A 36 70.06 -16.66 -13.25
N ASP A 37 71.23 -16.87 -13.85
CA ASP A 37 72.07 -15.89 -14.55
C ASP A 37 71.27 -14.89 -15.41
N ARG A 38 71.48 -13.59 -15.19
CA ARG A 38 71.65 -12.61 -16.30
C ARG A 38 72.69 -11.55 -15.95
N LYS A 39 73.82 -11.76 -16.62
CA LYS A 39 74.98 -10.92 -16.86
C LYS A 39 74.59 -9.53 -17.42
N GLY A 40 75.19 -8.48 -16.88
CA GLY A 40 75.02 -7.12 -17.37
C GLY A 40 76.02 -6.12 -16.76
N GLY A 41 77.29 -6.26 -17.12
CA GLY A 41 78.23 -5.16 -17.34
C GLY A 41 78.48 -4.11 -16.24
N ASN A 42 79.57 -4.33 -15.50
CA ASN A 42 80.73 -3.43 -15.41
C ASN A 42 80.47 -1.91 -15.20
N ASP A 43 80.86 -1.37 -14.05
CA ASP A 43 82.18 -0.73 -13.99
C ASP A 43 82.71 -0.51 -12.56
N LYS A 44 84.03 -0.51 -12.51
CA LYS A 44 84.92 -0.36 -11.36
C LYS A 44 84.71 1.00 -10.69
N ASN A 45 84.82 1.09 -9.36
CA ASN A 45 86.03 1.68 -8.73
C ASN A 45 86.00 1.56 -7.21
N THR A 46 87.04 0.92 -6.68
CA THR A 46 87.63 1.18 -5.37
C THR A 46 87.92 2.67 -5.17
N GLU A 47 87.55 3.22 -4.01
CA GLU A 47 88.26 4.33 -3.33
C GLU A 47 87.71 4.41 -1.90
N LYS A 48 88.33 3.72 -0.94
CA LYS A 48 89.34 4.29 -0.03
C LYS A 48 89.03 5.74 0.35
N GLY A 49 88.89 5.97 1.66
CA GLY A 49 88.62 7.26 2.28
C GLY A 49 89.30 8.42 1.56
N LYS A 50 88.47 9.27 0.96
CA LYS A 50 88.89 10.60 0.52
C LYS A 50 89.18 11.41 1.78
N LYS A 51 90.47 11.45 2.11
CA LYS A 51 91.07 12.56 2.86
C LYS A 51 90.60 13.87 2.22
N TRP A 52 90.38 14.86 3.06
CA TRP A 52 90.10 16.25 2.72
C TRP A 52 91.27 16.84 1.90
N THR A 53 91.35 16.52 0.61
CA THR A 53 92.32 17.07 -0.34
C THR A 53 91.56 17.95 -1.33
N GLY A 54 91.12 19.10 -0.84
CA GLY A 54 90.47 20.15 -1.62
C GLY A 54 90.88 21.53 -1.13
N PHE A 55 92.09 21.63 -0.56
CA PHE A 55 92.68 22.93 -0.24
C PHE A 55 93.43 23.39 -1.48
N ASP A 56 92.82 24.31 -2.22
CA ASP A 56 93.44 24.94 -3.37
C ASP A 56 94.23 26.17 -2.90
N PRO A 57 95.57 26.09 -2.77
CA PRO A 57 96.38 27.20 -2.26
C PRO A 57 96.36 28.39 -3.23
N THR A 58 96.02 28.17 -4.50
CA THR A 58 95.99 29.22 -5.53
C THR A 58 94.89 30.24 -5.28
N GLY A 59 93.77 29.84 -4.69
CA GLY A 59 92.68 30.75 -4.32
C GLY A 59 93.08 31.67 -3.18
N LEU A 60 93.84 31.15 -2.20
CA LEU A 60 94.33 31.92 -1.07
C LEU A 60 95.49 32.83 -1.43
N GLU A 61 96.41 32.41 -2.30
CA GLU A 61 97.45 33.27 -2.85
C GLU A 61 96.85 34.43 -3.67
N ARG A 62 95.82 34.13 -4.48
CA ARG A 62 95.09 35.15 -5.24
C ARG A 62 94.32 36.11 -4.33
N ALA A 63 93.65 35.60 -3.29
CA ALA A 63 92.96 36.42 -2.30
C ALA A 63 93.94 37.29 -1.50
N ALA A 64 95.11 36.76 -1.11
CA ALA A 64 96.13 37.50 -0.39
C ALA A 64 96.78 38.61 -1.23
N LYS A 65 97.02 38.34 -2.53
CA LYS A 65 97.50 39.35 -3.47
C LYS A 65 96.45 40.45 -3.71
N ALA A 66 95.18 40.05 -3.93
CA ALA A 66 94.07 40.98 -4.10
C ALA A 66 93.80 41.83 -2.85
N ALA A 67 93.97 41.27 -1.65
CA ALA A 67 93.85 42.01 -0.39
C ALA A 67 94.93 43.09 -0.24
N ARG A 68 96.20 42.78 -0.58
CA ARG A 68 97.29 43.78 -0.60
C ARG A 68 97.07 44.88 -1.64
N GLU A 69 96.57 44.52 -2.82
CA GLU A 69 96.26 45.48 -3.88
C GLU A 69 95.06 46.39 -3.50
N LEU A 70 94.09 45.85 -2.75
CA LEU A 70 92.96 46.62 -2.21
C LEU A 70 93.40 47.62 -1.13
N ASP A 71 94.27 47.24 -0.20
CA ASP A 71 94.76 48.11 0.90
C ASP A 71 95.51 49.36 0.40
N HIS A 72 96.14 49.29 -0.78
CA HIS A 72 96.83 50.43 -1.40
C HIS A 72 95.91 51.35 -2.21
N SER A 73 94.63 50.99 -2.40
CA SER A 73 93.67 51.78 -3.17
C SER A 73 92.90 52.79 -2.31
N LEU A 74 92.54 53.94 -2.88
CA LEU A 74 91.81 55.01 -2.18
C LEU A 74 90.36 54.61 -1.79
N HIS A 75 89.79 53.59 -2.43
CA HIS A 75 88.40 53.13 -2.28
C HIS A 75 88.28 51.72 -1.66
N ALA A 76 89.30 51.29 -0.91
CA ALA A 76 89.36 49.96 -0.32
C ALA A 76 88.12 49.61 0.53
N THR A 77 87.60 50.59 1.27
CA THR A 77 86.43 50.44 2.15
C THR A 77 85.14 50.16 1.35
N GLU A 78 84.90 50.91 0.27
CA GLU A 78 83.73 50.75 -0.59
C GLU A 78 83.76 49.41 -1.36
N ALA A 79 84.95 48.99 -1.81
CA ALA A 79 85.13 47.69 -2.46
C ALA A 79 84.88 46.51 -1.50
N LEU A 80 85.34 46.61 -0.24
CA LEU A 80 85.05 45.62 0.80
C LEU A 80 83.57 45.56 1.17
N GLU A 81 82.88 46.72 1.23
CA GLU A 81 81.43 46.76 1.43
C GLU A 81 80.66 46.12 0.27
N MET A 82 81.06 46.39 -0.97
CA MET A 82 80.46 45.75 -2.15
C MET A 82 80.69 44.24 -2.16
N ALA A 83 81.89 43.76 -1.81
CA ALA A 83 82.17 42.34 -1.67
C ALA A 83 81.31 41.72 -0.55
N ARG A 84 81.15 42.42 0.59
CA ARG A 84 80.28 41.98 1.69
C ARG A 84 78.81 41.89 1.27
N LEU A 85 78.32 42.86 0.48
CA LEU A 85 76.97 42.84 -0.07
C LEU A 85 76.79 41.70 -1.08
N GLN A 86 77.76 41.45 -1.95
CA GLN A 86 77.74 40.33 -2.91
C GLN A 86 77.68 38.99 -2.18
N GLU A 87 78.54 38.76 -1.19
CA GLU A 87 78.51 37.56 -0.33
C GLU A 87 77.16 37.39 0.38
N GLN A 88 76.58 38.49 0.89
CA GLN A 88 75.22 38.45 1.46
C GLN A 88 74.18 38.05 0.40
N THR A 89 74.26 38.57 -0.82
CA THR A 89 73.33 38.16 -1.90
C THR A 89 73.51 36.70 -2.31
N GLU A 90 74.74 36.18 -2.29
CA GLU A 90 75.01 34.76 -2.56
C GLU A 90 74.46 33.87 -1.45
N GLN A 91 74.64 34.25 -0.18
CA GLN A 91 74.01 33.56 0.95
C GLN A 91 72.48 33.55 0.84
N LEU A 92 71.87 34.68 0.43
CA LEU A 92 70.42 34.75 0.20
C LEU A 92 69.97 33.83 -0.94
N LYS A 93 70.70 33.77 -2.06
CA LYS A 93 70.43 32.82 -3.16
C LYS A 93 70.56 31.37 -2.72
N HIS A 94 71.54 31.05 -1.87
CA HIS A 94 71.67 29.71 -1.29
C HIS A 94 70.51 29.37 -0.35
N GLN A 95 70.07 30.33 0.47
CA GLN A 95 68.87 30.16 1.31
C GLN A 95 67.60 29.99 0.48
N GLU A 96 67.45 30.73 -0.62
CA GLU A 96 66.34 30.57 -1.56
C GLU A 96 66.32 29.15 -2.15
N LYS A 97 67.46 28.66 -2.65
CA LYS A 97 67.57 27.27 -3.15
C LYS A 97 67.25 26.23 -2.08
N ILE A 98 67.73 26.42 -0.85
CA ILE A 98 67.38 25.51 0.27
C ILE A 98 65.87 25.48 0.48
N LYS A 99 65.21 26.64 0.49
CA LYS A 99 63.75 26.74 0.63
C LYS A 99 63.00 26.12 -0.55
N GLU A 100 63.51 26.26 -1.76
CA GLU A 100 62.95 25.59 -2.95
C GLU A 100 63.04 24.06 -2.81
N TYR A 101 64.18 23.53 -2.37
CA TYR A 101 64.32 22.09 -2.11
C TYR A 101 63.41 21.62 -0.97
N GLU A 102 63.30 22.39 0.12
CA GLU A 102 62.36 22.09 1.20
C GLU A 102 60.91 22.08 0.71
N ALA A 103 60.53 23.03 -0.15
CA ALA A 103 59.21 23.06 -0.77
C ALA A 103 58.98 21.84 -1.68
N ALA A 104 59.97 21.46 -2.48
CA ALA A 104 59.91 20.27 -3.33
C ALA A 104 59.79 18.97 -2.51
N ILE A 105 60.53 18.85 -1.41
CA ILE A 105 60.43 17.70 -0.49
C ILE A 105 59.03 17.64 0.13
N LYS A 106 58.49 18.77 0.61
CA LYS A 106 57.13 18.84 1.15
C LYS A 106 56.07 18.48 0.12
N GLN A 107 56.25 18.86 -1.14
CA GLN A 107 55.37 18.44 -2.24
C GLN A 107 55.43 16.93 -2.46
N MET A 108 56.63 16.34 -2.50
CA MET A 108 56.78 14.89 -2.64
C MET A 108 56.20 14.11 -1.45
N GLU A 109 56.34 14.62 -0.22
CA GLU A 109 55.70 14.03 0.96
C GLU A 109 54.17 14.09 0.87
N ALA A 110 53.62 15.21 0.40
CA ALA A 110 52.18 15.36 0.18
C ALA A 110 51.67 14.39 -0.90
N ASP A 111 52.41 14.21 -1.99
CA ASP A 111 52.06 13.27 -3.06
C ASP A 111 52.17 11.82 -2.60
N LYS A 112 53.21 11.47 -1.83
CA LYS A 112 53.33 10.15 -1.20
C LYS A 112 52.14 9.86 -0.30
N ALA A 113 51.76 10.81 0.56
CA ALA A 113 50.58 10.66 1.41
C ALA A 113 49.29 10.47 0.59
N ARG A 114 49.12 11.23 -0.51
CA ARG A 114 47.97 11.07 -1.42
C ARG A 114 47.93 9.66 -2.03
N ILE A 115 49.05 9.17 -2.55
CA ILE A 115 49.15 7.84 -3.17
C ILE A 115 48.81 6.75 -2.14
N GLU A 116 49.39 6.83 -0.93
CA GLU A 116 49.09 5.89 0.15
C GLU A 116 47.60 5.89 0.52
N HIS A 117 46.96 7.07 0.60
CA HIS A 117 45.54 7.18 0.88
C HIS A 117 44.68 6.60 -0.25
N GLU A 118 45.07 6.78 -1.51
CA GLU A 118 44.38 6.18 -2.65
C GLU A 118 44.49 4.65 -2.66
N GLU A 119 45.66 4.10 -2.36
CA GLU A 119 45.85 2.65 -2.24
C GLU A 119 45.04 2.06 -1.07
N ARG A 120 45.03 2.75 0.08
CA ARG A 120 44.17 2.36 1.22
C ARG A 120 42.69 2.41 0.86
N ARG A 121 42.24 3.43 0.10
CA ARG A 121 40.85 3.49 -0.38
C ARG A 121 40.51 2.34 -1.33
N LYS A 122 41.42 2.01 -2.25
CA LYS A 122 41.24 0.90 -3.20
C LYS A 122 41.18 -0.46 -2.49
N THR A 123 42.04 -0.69 -1.51
CA THR A 123 42.05 -1.93 -0.72
C THR A 123 40.80 -2.06 0.14
N LEU A 124 40.40 -1.00 0.85
CA LEU A 124 39.15 -0.98 1.61
C LEU A 124 37.93 -1.21 0.72
N ALA A 125 37.88 -0.57 -0.46
CA ALA A 125 36.79 -0.79 -1.41
C ALA A 125 36.72 -2.27 -1.84
N ALA A 126 37.85 -2.86 -2.25
CA ALA A 126 37.91 -4.27 -2.62
C ALA A 126 37.48 -5.21 -1.48
N GLU A 127 37.92 -4.93 -0.24
CA GLU A 127 37.52 -5.71 0.94
C GLU A 127 36.02 -5.59 1.21
N THR A 128 35.45 -4.39 1.13
CA THR A 128 34.00 -4.19 1.31
C THR A 128 33.18 -4.90 0.24
N GLU A 129 33.62 -4.89 -1.03
CA GLU A 129 32.97 -5.65 -2.10
C GLU A 129 33.01 -7.16 -1.84
N GLN A 130 34.15 -7.69 -1.40
CA GLN A 130 34.27 -9.10 -1.05
C GLN A 130 33.36 -9.45 0.13
N HIS A 131 33.30 -8.58 1.15
CA HIS A 131 32.43 -8.76 2.30
C HIS A 131 30.94 -8.76 1.89
N GLN A 132 30.53 -7.83 1.01
CA GLN A 132 29.18 -7.79 0.45
C GLN A 132 28.85 -9.06 -0.34
N LYS A 133 29.75 -9.54 -1.21
CA LYS A 133 29.57 -10.78 -1.98
C LYS A 133 29.42 -12.00 -1.06
N ARG A 134 30.23 -12.09 0.00
CA ARG A 134 30.12 -13.16 1.02
C ARG A 134 28.80 -13.11 1.76
N ALA A 135 28.36 -11.92 2.18
CA ALA A 135 27.07 -11.74 2.86
C ALA A 135 25.88 -12.13 1.97
N GLN A 136 25.88 -11.72 0.70
CA GLN A 136 24.84 -12.11 -0.26
C GLN A 136 24.83 -13.63 -0.51
N TYR A 137 26.01 -14.25 -0.64
CA TYR A 137 26.11 -15.69 -0.83
C TYR A 137 25.60 -16.46 0.39
N GLN A 138 25.91 -15.99 1.60
CA GLN A 138 25.38 -16.56 2.83
C GLN A 138 23.85 -16.42 2.92
N ASP A 139 23.27 -15.28 2.54
CA ASP A 139 21.81 -15.11 2.50
C ASP A 139 21.15 -16.06 1.50
N GLN A 140 21.72 -16.21 0.30
CA GLN A 140 21.23 -17.16 -0.69
C GLN A 140 21.27 -18.61 -0.18
N LEU A 141 22.35 -19.00 0.50
CA LEU A 141 22.46 -20.32 1.11
C LEU A 141 21.45 -20.52 2.25
N ALA A 142 21.23 -19.50 3.08
CA ALA A 142 20.25 -19.54 4.16
C ALA A 142 18.83 -19.74 3.61
N ARG A 143 18.46 -19.00 2.56
CA ARG A 143 17.18 -19.18 1.85
C ARG A 143 17.03 -20.59 1.29
N ARG A 144 18.07 -21.12 0.61
CA ARG A 144 18.03 -22.50 0.07
C ARG A 144 17.86 -23.54 1.18
N ARG A 145 18.59 -23.42 2.30
CA ARG A 145 18.42 -24.32 3.46
C ARG A 145 17.02 -24.25 4.04
N TYR A 146 16.46 -23.05 4.15
CA TYR A 146 15.10 -22.85 4.64
C TYR A 146 14.06 -23.47 3.71
N ASP A 147 14.20 -23.27 2.40
CA ASP A 147 13.33 -23.89 1.39
C ASP A 147 13.42 -25.42 1.43
N ASP A 148 14.62 -25.98 1.56
CA ASP A 148 14.84 -27.42 1.66
C ASP A 148 14.24 -28.02 2.95
N GLN A 149 14.17 -27.26 4.04
CA GLN A 149 13.47 -27.66 5.27
C GLN A 149 11.94 -27.57 5.14
N LEU A 150 11.43 -26.59 4.40
CA LEU A 150 10.00 -26.39 4.19
C LEU A 150 9.39 -27.41 3.21
N ARG A 151 10.14 -27.82 2.17
CA ARG A 151 9.69 -28.80 1.18
C ARG A 151 9.10 -30.08 1.78
N PRO A 152 9.78 -30.82 2.67
CA PRO A 152 9.22 -32.04 3.27
C PRO A 152 7.99 -31.74 4.13
N THR A 153 7.95 -30.60 4.83
CA THR A 153 6.79 -30.19 5.62
C THR A 153 5.57 -29.93 4.73
N ARG A 154 5.76 -29.32 3.55
CA ARG A 154 4.68 -29.12 2.57
C ARG A 154 4.19 -30.43 1.99
N LEU A 155 5.11 -31.30 1.55
CA LEU A 155 4.75 -32.61 0.98
C LEU A 155 3.96 -33.46 1.99
N THR A 156 4.39 -33.49 3.25
CA THR A 156 3.66 -34.22 4.31
C THR A 156 2.29 -33.63 4.60
N GLN A 157 2.14 -32.29 4.56
CA GLN A 157 0.83 -31.65 4.69
C GLN A 157 -0.09 -31.96 3.50
N GLU A 158 0.43 -31.89 2.28
CA GLU A 158 -0.30 -32.23 1.05
C GLU A 158 -0.74 -33.69 1.06
N GLU A 159 0.13 -34.62 1.45
CA GLU A 159 -0.24 -36.04 1.61
C GLU A 159 -1.34 -36.25 2.66
N ASN A 160 -1.29 -35.53 3.77
CA ASN A 160 -2.31 -35.62 4.82
C ASN A 160 -3.66 -35.06 4.35
N LEU A 161 -3.66 -33.93 3.63
CA LEU A 161 -4.87 -33.37 3.04
C LEU A 161 -5.46 -34.30 1.98
N LYS A 162 -4.62 -34.87 1.11
CA LYS A 162 -5.07 -35.83 0.10
C LYS A 162 -5.69 -37.08 0.74
N LYS A 163 -5.09 -37.63 1.81
CA LYS A 163 -5.67 -38.75 2.57
C LYS A 163 -7.02 -38.37 3.19
N GLN A 164 -7.17 -37.14 3.70
CA GLN A 164 -8.44 -36.64 4.22
C GLN A 164 -9.49 -36.52 3.11
N GLU A 165 -9.14 -35.92 1.98
CA GLU A 165 -10.03 -35.81 0.81
C GLU A 165 -10.46 -37.19 0.30
N GLU A 166 -9.53 -38.13 0.14
CA GLU A 166 -9.85 -39.51 -0.27
C GLU A 166 -10.75 -40.21 0.75
N SER A 167 -10.55 -39.96 2.05
CA SER A 167 -11.42 -40.54 3.10
C SER A 167 -12.84 -39.96 3.06
N VAL A 168 -12.98 -38.65 2.83
CA VAL A 168 -14.28 -37.98 2.69
C VAL A 168 -14.98 -38.43 1.42
N GLN A 169 -14.25 -38.52 0.30
CA GLN A 169 -14.80 -39.03 -0.96
C GLN A 169 -15.28 -40.46 -0.82
N LYS A 170 -14.54 -41.34 -0.14
CA LYS A 170 -14.97 -42.72 0.15
C LYS A 170 -16.24 -42.75 1.01
N GLN A 171 -16.34 -41.88 2.02
CA GLN A 171 -17.55 -41.77 2.86
C GLN A 171 -18.75 -41.25 2.06
N GLU A 172 -18.55 -40.25 1.19
CA GLU A 172 -19.61 -39.75 0.32
C GLU A 172 -20.07 -40.81 -0.70
N GLN A 173 -19.13 -41.52 -1.33
CA GLN A 173 -19.47 -42.60 -2.25
C GLN A 173 -20.25 -43.72 -1.54
N MET A 174 -19.86 -44.10 -0.32
CA MET A 174 -20.60 -45.08 0.48
C MET A 174 -22.01 -44.59 0.84
N ARG A 175 -22.17 -43.31 1.19
CA ARG A 175 -23.50 -42.73 1.45
C ARG A 175 -24.35 -42.69 0.19
N ARG A 176 -23.78 -42.27 -0.95
CA ARG A 176 -24.47 -42.24 -2.25
C ARG A 176 -24.90 -43.64 -2.67
N SER A 177 -24.02 -44.63 -2.59
CA SER A 177 -24.38 -46.02 -2.94
C SER A 177 -25.44 -46.60 -2.02
N THR A 178 -25.43 -46.25 -0.72
CA THR A 178 -26.48 -46.66 0.23
C THR A 178 -27.83 -46.03 -0.11
N ILE A 179 -27.85 -44.73 -0.40
CA ILE A 179 -29.07 -44.00 -0.80
C ILE A 179 -29.60 -44.53 -2.14
N GLU A 180 -28.74 -44.76 -3.11
CA GLU A 180 -29.11 -45.35 -4.41
C GLU A 180 -29.68 -46.75 -4.24
N TYR A 181 -29.08 -47.59 -3.38
CA TYR A 181 -29.59 -48.92 -3.08
C TYR A 181 -30.96 -48.86 -2.42
N GLU A 182 -31.16 -47.98 -1.43
CA GLU A 182 -32.43 -47.79 -0.75
C GLU A 182 -33.51 -47.25 -1.70
N ALA A 183 -33.17 -46.25 -2.52
CA ALA A 183 -34.07 -45.69 -3.53
C ALA A 183 -34.48 -46.73 -4.56
N ASN A 184 -33.54 -47.56 -5.04
CA ASN A 184 -33.83 -48.65 -5.95
C ASN A 184 -34.73 -49.71 -5.31
N LEU A 185 -34.54 -50.02 -4.03
CA LEU A 185 -35.39 -50.97 -3.32
C LEU A 185 -36.81 -50.42 -3.13
N ARG A 186 -36.93 -49.14 -2.74
CA ARG A 186 -38.23 -48.45 -2.64
C ARG A 186 -38.94 -48.41 -3.99
N HIS A 187 -38.24 -48.03 -5.06
CA HIS A 187 -38.79 -48.01 -6.41
C HIS A 187 -39.28 -49.40 -6.83
N LYS A 188 -38.51 -50.47 -6.59
CA LYS A 188 -38.95 -51.85 -6.88
C LYS A 188 -40.20 -52.23 -6.07
N ASN A 189 -40.25 -51.89 -4.79
CA ASN A 189 -41.41 -52.17 -3.95
C ASN A 189 -42.66 -51.40 -4.40
N GLU A 190 -42.52 -50.11 -4.73
CA GLU A 190 -43.59 -49.27 -5.25
C GLU A 190 -44.08 -49.79 -6.61
N MET A 191 -43.17 -50.15 -7.51
CA MET A 191 -43.52 -50.72 -8.81
C MET A 191 -44.29 -52.02 -8.67
N LEU A 192 -43.86 -52.94 -7.79
CA LEU A 192 -44.56 -54.19 -7.54
C LEU A 192 -45.95 -53.96 -6.92
N ARG A 193 -46.06 -53.00 -5.99
CA ARG A 193 -47.35 -52.64 -5.37
C ARG A 193 -48.30 -52.01 -6.38
N LEU A 194 -47.79 -51.09 -7.20
CA LEU A 194 -48.56 -50.41 -8.25
C LEU A 194 -48.99 -51.41 -9.33
N GLU A 195 -48.12 -52.33 -9.74
CA GLU A 195 -48.46 -53.40 -10.68
C GLU A 195 -49.56 -54.32 -10.11
N ALA A 196 -49.46 -54.70 -8.83
CA ALA A 196 -50.49 -55.48 -8.15
C ALA A 196 -51.82 -54.72 -8.05
N GLU A 197 -51.78 -53.43 -7.72
CA GLU A 197 -52.97 -52.57 -7.64
C GLU A 197 -53.61 -52.36 -9.00
N LEU A 198 -52.83 -52.07 -10.05
CA LEU A 198 -53.31 -51.93 -11.41
C LEU A 198 -53.91 -53.24 -11.93
N LYS A 199 -53.28 -54.38 -11.67
CA LYS A 199 -53.85 -55.69 -12.00
C LYS A 199 -55.15 -55.96 -11.23
N GLY A 200 -55.22 -55.55 -9.97
CA GLY A 200 -56.45 -55.64 -9.15
C GLY A 200 -57.57 -54.77 -9.72
N LYS A 201 -57.29 -53.49 -9.97
CA LYS A 201 -58.23 -52.53 -10.57
C LYS A 201 -58.69 -53.00 -11.95
N ALA A 202 -57.79 -53.47 -12.80
CA ALA A 202 -58.15 -53.99 -14.12
C ALA A 202 -59.08 -55.21 -14.05
N LYS A 203 -58.98 -56.06 -13.03
CA LYS A 203 -59.93 -57.16 -12.80
C LYS A 203 -61.28 -56.65 -12.31
N ILE A 204 -61.28 -55.75 -11.32
CA ILE A 204 -62.50 -55.13 -10.78
C ILE A 204 -63.27 -54.38 -11.86
N GLU A 205 -62.59 -53.62 -12.72
CA GLU A 205 -63.22 -52.87 -13.82
C GLU A 205 -63.79 -53.81 -14.90
N ARG A 206 -63.18 -54.98 -15.12
CA ARG A 206 -63.73 -55.99 -16.03
C ARG A 206 -65.00 -56.61 -15.49
N GLU A 207 -65.01 -56.97 -14.20
CA GLU A 207 -66.17 -57.58 -13.53
C GLU A 207 -67.31 -56.57 -13.32
N ASN A 208 -66.98 -55.32 -13.02
CA ASN A 208 -67.97 -54.26 -12.77
C ASN A 208 -68.39 -53.51 -14.04
N ARG A 209 -67.93 -53.92 -15.22
CA ARG A 209 -68.19 -53.20 -16.47
C ARG A 209 -69.69 -52.99 -16.72
N ASP A 210 -70.48 -54.04 -16.50
CA ASP A 210 -71.91 -54.03 -16.79
C ASP A 210 -72.67 -53.15 -15.79
N LEU A 211 -72.36 -53.26 -14.49
CA LEU A 211 -72.91 -52.39 -13.44
C LEU A 211 -72.54 -50.93 -13.65
N ASN A 212 -71.33 -50.64 -14.12
CA ASN A 212 -70.87 -49.28 -14.35
C ASN A 212 -71.54 -48.67 -15.58
N LEU A 213 -71.78 -49.45 -16.64
CA LEU A 213 -72.55 -49.01 -17.80
C LEU A 213 -73.99 -48.67 -17.44
N GLU A 214 -74.62 -49.47 -16.59
CA GLU A 214 -75.96 -49.17 -16.07
C GLU A 214 -75.97 -47.90 -15.22
N LYS A 215 -75.01 -47.76 -14.30
CA LYS A 215 -74.85 -46.54 -13.50
C LYS A 215 -74.61 -45.29 -14.34
N ILE A 216 -73.80 -45.39 -15.40
CA ILE A 216 -73.55 -44.30 -16.35
C ILE A 216 -74.85 -43.91 -17.07
N ARG A 217 -75.66 -44.87 -17.50
CA ARG A 217 -76.96 -44.60 -18.15
C ARG A 217 -77.92 -43.88 -17.20
N VAL A 218 -78.05 -44.37 -15.97
CA VAL A 218 -78.91 -43.73 -14.95
C VAL A 218 -78.41 -42.33 -14.63
N LYS A 219 -77.12 -42.17 -14.37
CA LYS A 219 -76.51 -40.87 -14.06
C LYS A 219 -76.59 -39.89 -15.23
N ALA A 220 -76.50 -40.35 -16.47
CA ALA A 220 -76.67 -39.49 -17.65
C ALA A 220 -78.12 -38.98 -17.78
N ALA A 221 -79.10 -39.83 -17.44
CA ALA A 221 -80.50 -39.42 -17.41
C ALA A 221 -80.76 -38.39 -16.30
N GLU A 222 -80.27 -38.63 -15.09
CA GLU A 222 -80.38 -37.70 -13.95
C GLU A 222 -79.66 -36.37 -14.21
N ASN A 223 -78.45 -36.42 -14.76
CA ASN A 223 -77.68 -35.23 -15.11
C ASN A 223 -78.39 -34.40 -16.19
N ARG A 224 -79.04 -35.03 -17.16
CA ARG A 224 -79.82 -34.29 -18.17
C ARG A 224 -80.96 -33.50 -17.54
N VAL A 225 -81.66 -34.11 -16.58
CA VAL A 225 -82.74 -33.44 -15.83
C VAL A 225 -82.17 -32.31 -14.96
N THR A 226 -81.10 -32.59 -14.22
CA THR A 226 -80.43 -31.64 -13.34
C THR A 226 -79.84 -30.44 -14.10
N VAL A 227 -79.27 -30.67 -15.29
CA VAL A 227 -78.74 -29.60 -16.13
C VAL A 227 -79.88 -28.73 -16.67
N LEU A 228 -81.00 -29.32 -17.09
CA LEU A 228 -82.16 -28.54 -17.54
C LEU A 228 -82.77 -27.71 -16.41
N GLU A 229 -82.83 -28.26 -15.20
CA GLU A 229 -83.35 -27.58 -14.03
C GLU A 229 -82.40 -26.50 -13.51
N SER A 230 -81.10 -26.78 -13.47
CA SER A 230 -80.08 -25.78 -13.10
C SER A 230 -79.93 -24.67 -14.13
N VAL A 231 -80.09 -24.92 -15.44
CA VAL A 231 -80.10 -23.87 -16.46
C VAL A 231 -81.34 -22.99 -16.34
N LYS A 232 -82.52 -23.55 -16.07
CA LYS A 232 -83.74 -22.76 -15.81
C LYS A 232 -83.63 -21.95 -14.53
N THR A 233 -83.11 -22.55 -13.46
CA THR A 233 -82.99 -21.92 -12.14
C THR A 233 -81.89 -20.87 -12.13
N ALA A 234 -80.72 -21.16 -12.70
CA ALA A 234 -79.65 -20.18 -12.87
C ALA A 234 -80.05 -19.06 -13.83
N GLY A 235 -80.77 -19.36 -14.92
CA GLY A 235 -81.29 -18.36 -15.84
C GLY A 235 -82.29 -17.40 -15.19
N ALA A 236 -83.20 -17.92 -14.35
CA ALA A 236 -84.14 -17.12 -13.58
C ALA A 236 -83.43 -16.29 -12.50
N ILE A 237 -82.52 -16.89 -11.72
CA ILE A 237 -81.78 -16.19 -10.66
C ILE A 237 -80.83 -15.12 -11.22
N ILE A 238 -80.18 -15.38 -12.37
CA ILE A 238 -79.32 -14.40 -13.05
C ILE A 238 -80.17 -13.30 -13.67
N GLY A 239 -81.31 -13.63 -14.30
CA GLY A 239 -82.25 -12.66 -14.85
C GLY A 239 -82.82 -11.72 -13.78
N ASP A 240 -83.28 -12.27 -12.67
CA ASP A 240 -83.78 -11.52 -11.52
C ASP A 240 -82.65 -10.74 -10.82
N GLY A 241 -81.46 -11.32 -10.70
CA GLY A 241 -80.29 -10.67 -10.10
C GLY A 241 -79.79 -9.46 -10.90
N VAL A 242 -79.70 -9.59 -12.23
CA VAL A 242 -79.27 -8.49 -13.12
C VAL A 242 -80.36 -7.43 -13.23
N SER A 243 -81.64 -7.83 -13.35
CA SER A 243 -82.76 -6.89 -13.36
C SER A 243 -82.82 -6.08 -12.05
N ASN A 244 -82.71 -6.74 -10.89
CA ASN A 244 -82.70 -6.11 -9.58
C ASN A 244 -81.43 -5.27 -9.32
N PHE A 245 -80.31 -5.56 -10.00
CA PHE A 245 -79.09 -4.76 -9.92
C PHE A 245 -79.17 -3.49 -10.77
N ILE A 246 -79.75 -3.58 -11.98
CA ILE A 246 -79.91 -2.44 -12.90
C ILE A 246 -81.02 -1.49 -12.41
N THR A 247 -82.09 -2.03 -11.83
CA THR A 247 -83.23 -1.23 -11.37
C THR A 247 -82.98 -0.52 -10.03
N ASN A 248 -82.05 -1.01 -9.20
CA ASN A 248 -81.71 -0.38 -7.92
C ASN A 248 -80.45 0.50 -8.01
N TRP A 249 -80.68 1.81 -8.09
CA TRP A 249 -79.62 2.81 -8.15
C TRP A 249 -78.64 2.75 -6.97
N ASP A 250 -79.13 2.42 -5.76
CA ASP A 250 -78.30 2.34 -4.55
C ASP A 250 -77.30 1.17 -4.61
N LYS A 251 -77.69 0.02 -5.18
CA LYS A 251 -76.79 -1.14 -5.31
C LYS A 251 -75.75 -0.90 -6.40
N MET A 252 -76.14 -0.25 -7.50
CA MET A 252 -75.23 0.09 -8.58
C MET A 252 -74.18 1.10 -8.12
N THR A 253 -74.60 2.16 -7.40
CA THR A 253 -73.68 3.19 -6.89
C THR A 253 -72.74 2.65 -5.81
N ALA A 254 -73.23 1.83 -4.87
CA ALA A 254 -72.38 1.17 -3.87
C ALA A 254 -71.33 0.27 -4.52
N THR A 255 -71.68 -0.44 -5.59
CA THR A 255 -70.75 -1.31 -6.32
C THR A 255 -69.73 -0.51 -7.11
N ALA A 256 -70.15 0.55 -7.79
CA ALA A 256 -69.24 1.48 -8.47
C ALA A 256 -68.28 2.16 -7.48
N ALA A 257 -68.80 2.59 -6.32
CA ALA A 257 -68.00 3.14 -5.23
C ALA A 257 -67.02 2.08 -4.66
N GLY A 258 -67.46 0.83 -4.50
CA GLY A 258 -66.60 -0.27 -4.07
C GLY A 258 -65.46 -0.56 -5.04
N ILE A 259 -65.76 -0.66 -6.34
CA ILE A 259 -64.75 -0.90 -7.39
C ILE A 259 -63.75 0.25 -7.46
N THR A 260 -64.23 1.50 -7.38
CA THR A 260 -63.35 2.68 -7.39
C THR A 260 -62.48 2.76 -6.13
N LEU A 261 -63.03 2.44 -4.96
CA LEU A 261 -62.27 2.38 -3.70
C LEU A 261 -61.19 1.30 -3.75
N ILE A 262 -61.51 0.11 -4.29
CA ILE A 262 -60.52 -0.95 -4.52
C ILE A 262 -59.42 -0.48 -5.48
N ALA A 263 -59.78 0.16 -6.60
CA ALA A 263 -58.81 0.69 -7.55
C ALA A 263 -57.89 1.75 -6.91
N ILE A 264 -58.47 2.68 -6.13
CA ILE A 264 -57.71 3.68 -5.36
C ILE A 264 -56.80 2.99 -4.35
N GLY A 265 -57.29 1.98 -3.63
CA GLY A 265 -56.51 1.20 -2.66
C GLY A 265 -55.31 0.51 -3.29
N VAL A 266 -55.49 -0.17 -4.43
CA VAL A 266 -54.41 -0.84 -5.17
C VAL A 266 -53.38 0.18 -5.69
N TYR A 267 -53.83 1.31 -6.25
CA TYR A 267 -52.93 2.33 -6.79
C TYR A 267 -52.15 3.06 -5.69
N ALA A 268 -52.81 3.39 -4.58
CA ALA A 268 -52.20 4.01 -3.41
C ALA A 268 -51.19 3.07 -2.73
N ALA A 269 -51.50 1.77 -2.61
CA ALA A 269 -50.56 0.79 -2.06
C ALA A 269 -49.32 0.63 -2.96
N ARG A 270 -49.53 0.55 -4.28
CA ARG A 270 -48.41 0.42 -5.24
C ARG A 270 -47.48 1.63 -5.24
N THR A 271 -48.04 2.83 -5.18
CA THR A 271 -47.24 4.07 -5.15
C THR A 271 -46.66 4.36 -3.77
N GLY A 272 -47.42 4.10 -2.71
CA GLY A 272 -47.02 4.30 -1.32
C GLY A 272 -45.87 3.38 -0.89
N THR A 273 -45.90 2.11 -1.29
CA THR A 273 -44.79 1.16 -1.01
C THR A 273 -43.48 1.60 -1.67
N ALA A 274 -43.53 2.11 -2.91
CA ALA A 274 -42.36 2.62 -3.61
C ALA A 274 -41.73 3.84 -2.90
N VAL A 275 -42.56 4.78 -2.43
CA VAL A 275 -42.08 5.96 -1.68
C VAL A 275 -41.56 5.58 -0.30
N ALA A 276 -42.26 4.70 0.42
CA ALA A 276 -41.84 4.19 1.73
C ALA A 276 -40.51 3.44 1.64
N GLY A 277 -40.32 2.61 0.61
CA GLY A 277 -39.05 1.94 0.34
C GLY A 277 -37.90 2.92 0.15
N ARG A 278 -38.09 3.96 -0.67
CA ARG A 278 -37.10 5.03 -0.86
C ARG A 278 -36.81 5.82 0.42
N PHE A 279 -37.82 6.04 1.26
CA PHE A 279 -37.66 6.71 2.54
C PHE A 279 -36.84 5.88 3.54
N ILE A 280 -37.08 4.57 3.59
CA ILE A 280 -36.33 3.61 4.41
C ILE A 280 -34.88 3.49 3.90
N GLU A 281 -34.69 3.39 2.57
CA GLU A 281 -33.37 3.35 1.93
C GLU A 281 -32.54 4.61 2.26
N ALA A 282 -33.17 5.79 2.19
CA ALA A 282 -32.53 7.05 2.55
C ALA A 282 -32.12 7.13 4.03
N ARG A 283 -32.71 6.31 4.90
CA ARG A 283 -32.49 6.35 6.35
C ARG A 283 -31.57 5.26 6.88
N LEU A 284 -31.47 4.12 6.21
CA LEU A 284 -30.64 2.99 6.65
C LEU A 284 -29.24 2.95 6.02
N GLY A 285 -29.10 3.34 4.75
CA GLY A 285 -27.88 3.04 3.98
C GLY A 285 -26.89 4.19 3.80
N LYS A 286 -27.27 5.42 4.17
CA LYS A 286 -26.45 6.61 3.96
C LYS A 286 -26.13 7.24 5.30
N PRO A 287 -24.84 7.37 5.70
CA PRO A 287 -24.51 8.13 6.89
C PRO A 287 -25.13 9.52 6.73
N SER A 288 -25.81 9.99 7.77
CA SER A 288 -26.46 11.30 7.77
C SER A 288 -25.37 12.35 7.57
N LEU A 289 -25.14 12.76 6.33
CA LEU A 289 -24.31 13.90 6.05
C LEU A 289 -25.01 15.08 6.71
N VAL A 290 -24.45 15.58 7.81
CA VAL A 290 -24.96 16.73 8.55
C VAL A 290 -24.82 17.93 7.62
N ARG A 291 -25.84 18.09 6.78
CA ARG A 291 -25.95 19.18 5.84
C ARG A 291 -26.77 20.23 6.55
N GLU A 292 -26.08 21.16 7.21
CA GLU A 292 -26.72 22.41 7.62
C GLU A 292 -27.09 23.16 6.34
N THR A 293 -28.34 22.99 5.90
CA THR A 293 -28.86 23.64 4.68
C THR A 293 -29.79 24.77 5.05
N SER A 294 -29.63 25.93 4.44
CA SER A 294 -30.60 27.03 4.49
C SER A 294 -31.88 26.77 3.70
N ARG A 295 -32.00 25.61 3.03
CA ARG A 295 -33.22 25.21 2.31
C ARG A 295 -34.31 24.81 3.30
N LEU A 296 -35.48 25.44 3.18
CA LEU A 296 -36.68 25.05 3.91
C LEU A 296 -37.15 23.68 3.39
N SER A 297 -37.08 22.65 4.23
CA SER A 297 -37.70 21.36 3.93
C SER A 297 -39.21 21.48 4.17
N LEU A 298 -40.04 21.07 3.19
CA LEU A 298 -41.51 21.12 3.30
C LEU A 298 -42.03 20.44 4.57
N LEU A 299 -41.45 19.29 4.93
CA LEU A 299 -41.77 18.55 6.14
C LEU A 299 -41.41 19.29 7.43
N GLN A 300 -40.33 20.09 7.40
CA GLN A 300 -39.91 20.89 8.55
C GLN A 300 -40.72 22.17 8.70
N SER A 301 -41.16 22.76 7.57
CA SER A 301 -42.06 23.92 7.53
C SER A 301 -43.44 23.60 8.11
N LEU A 302 -43.92 22.36 7.93
CA LEU A 302 -45.18 21.90 8.53
C LEU A 302 -45.08 21.67 10.05
N ARG A 303 -43.92 21.20 10.54
CA ARG A 303 -43.71 20.96 11.98
C ARG A 303 -43.43 22.23 12.79
N HIS A 304 -42.77 23.22 12.20
CA HIS A 304 -42.43 24.47 12.88
C HIS A 304 -42.84 25.70 12.06
N PRO A 305 -44.16 25.97 11.94
CA PRO A 305 -44.66 27.07 11.13
C PRO A 305 -44.15 28.43 11.63
N LEU A 306 -44.16 28.65 12.95
CA LEU A 306 -43.74 29.93 13.55
C LEU A 306 -42.26 30.26 13.30
N GLN A 307 -41.38 29.26 13.28
CA GLN A 307 -39.95 29.47 13.00
C GLN A 307 -39.68 29.73 11.52
N ALA A 308 -40.48 29.13 10.63
CA ALA A 308 -40.39 29.38 9.19
C ALA A 308 -40.83 30.81 8.85
N PHE A 309 -41.93 31.29 9.44
CA PHE A 309 -42.41 32.67 9.28
C PHE A 309 -41.43 33.70 9.85
N GLY A 310 -40.83 33.47 11.03
CA GLY A 310 -39.85 34.40 11.61
C GLY A 310 -38.60 34.60 10.74
N ARG A 311 -38.17 33.58 9.99
CA ARG A 311 -36.98 33.66 9.11
C ARG A 311 -37.24 34.39 7.79
N LEU A 312 -38.50 34.57 7.38
CA LEU A 312 -38.86 35.39 6.21
C LEU A 312 -38.67 36.90 6.47
N PHE A 313 -38.69 37.33 7.74
CA PHE A 313 -38.59 38.75 8.12
C PHE A 313 -37.20 39.18 8.62
N THR A 314 -36.23 38.27 8.72
CA THR A 314 -34.85 38.60 9.14
C THR A 314 -34.04 39.19 7.98
N LYS A 315 -33.44 40.37 8.18
CA LYS A 315 -32.54 41.00 7.20
C LYS A 315 -31.28 40.14 6.97
N PRO A 316 -30.74 40.09 5.74
CA PRO A 316 -29.49 39.37 5.48
C PRO A 316 -28.33 40.03 6.23
N SER A 317 -27.73 39.31 7.18
CA SER A 317 -26.53 39.73 7.91
C SER A 317 -25.28 39.60 7.04
N ASP A 318 -24.26 40.43 7.29
CA ASP A 318 -22.98 40.35 6.56
C ASP A 318 -22.33 38.96 6.79
N PRO A 319 -22.04 38.19 5.73
CA PRO A 319 -21.46 36.84 5.83
C PRO A 319 -20.08 36.82 6.47
N LEU A 320 -19.40 37.96 6.64
CA LEU A 320 -18.05 38.04 7.23
C LEU A 320 -18.04 38.58 8.67
N GLN A 321 -19.22 38.84 9.26
CA GLN A 321 -19.31 39.43 10.59
C GLN A 321 -18.75 38.48 11.66
N GLY A 322 -17.67 38.91 12.33
CA GLY A 322 -17.03 38.17 13.43
C GLY A 322 -15.91 37.20 13.02
N ILE A 323 -15.52 37.17 11.74
CA ILE A 323 -14.38 36.35 11.28
C ILE A 323 -13.20 37.25 10.93
N ILE A 324 -12.07 37.05 11.61
CA ILE A 324 -10.84 37.82 11.42
C ILE A 324 -9.98 37.11 10.38
N PHE A 325 -9.65 37.80 9.29
CA PHE A 325 -8.80 37.29 8.21
C PHE A 325 -7.54 38.15 8.02
N ASN A 326 -6.52 37.58 7.39
CA ASN A 326 -5.46 38.38 6.80
C ASN A 326 -6.06 39.24 5.66
N PRO A 327 -5.71 40.53 5.53
CA PRO A 327 -6.28 41.44 4.53
C PRO A 327 -6.36 40.87 3.10
N ARG A 328 -5.31 40.17 2.65
CA ARG A 328 -5.29 39.56 1.31
C ARG A 328 -6.27 38.40 1.14
N LEU A 329 -6.50 37.64 2.21
CA LEU A 329 -7.47 36.55 2.21
C LEU A 329 -8.90 37.10 2.32
N GLU A 330 -9.07 38.16 3.11
CA GLU A 330 -10.36 38.83 3.27
C GLU A 330 -10.91 39.35 1.94
N GLU A 331 -10.08 40.00 1.11
CA GLU A 331 -10.48 40.50 -0.20
C GLU A 331 -10.98 39.38 -1.13
N ARG A 332 -10.28 38.24 -1.16
CA ARG A 332 -10.64 37.06 -1.95
C ARG A 332 -11.92 36.41 -1.44
N VAL A 333 -12.05 36.30 -0.13
CA VAL A 333 -13.23 35.73 0.52
C VAL A 333 -14.46 36.62 0.33
N ARG A 334 -14.30 37.94 0.45
CA ARG A 334 -15.37 38.94 0.26
C ARG A 334 -15.82 39.02 -1.18
N SER A 335 -14.90 38.93 -2.14
CA SER A 335 -15.26 38.87 -3.57
C SER A 335 -16.00 37.58 -3.91
N LEU A 336 -15.60 36.43 -3.35
CA LEU A 336 -16.32 35.17 -3.48
C LEU A 336 -17.74 35.24 -2.87
N ALA A 337 -17.87 35.85 -1.68
CA ALA A 337 -19.17 36.02 -1.03
C ALA A 337 -20.11 36.88 -1.89
N LYS A 338 -19.63 38.03 -2.39
CA LYS A 338 -20.39 38.90 -3.31
C LYS A 338 -20.76 38.16 -4.61
N ALA A 339 -19.84 37.41 -5.19
CA ALA A 339 -20.11 36.62 -6.39
C ALA A 339 -21.19 35.57 -6.15
N THR A 340 -21.18 34.92 -4.97
CA THR A 340 -22.19 33.91 -4.59
C THR A 340 -23.57 34.53 -4.43
N ILE A 341 -23.66 35.69 -3.76
CA ILE A 341 -24.91 36.45 -3.59
C ILE A 341 -25.47 36.89 -4.95
N ASN A 342 -24.62 37.45 -5.82
CA ASN A 342 -25.03 37.88 -7.15
C ASN A 342 -25.43 36.69 -8.04
N THR A 343 -24.78 35.53 -7.89
CA THR A 343 -25.16 34.30 -8.60
C THR A 343 -26.56 33.84 -8.17
N LYS A 344 -26.88 33.92 -6.87
CA LYS A 344 -28.22 33.62 -6.35
C LYS A 344 -29.28 34.58 -6.92
N HIS A 345 -28.98 35.89 -6.93
CA HIS A 345 -29.89 36.90 -7.47
C HIS A 345 -30.14 36.72 -8.98
N ASN A 346 -29.10 36.38 -9.74
CA ASN A 346 -29.17 36.23 -11.18
C ASN A 346 -29.54 34.81 -11.65
N GLY A 347 -29.87 33.89 -10.73
CA GLY A 347 -30.22 32.51 -11.06
C GLY A 347 -29.10 31.69 -11.73
N GLY A 348 -27.84 32.09 -11.54
CA GLY A 348 -26.69 31.45 -12.17
C GLY A 348 -26.26 30.14 -11.49
N VAL A 349 -25.35 29.42 -12.14
CA VAL A 349 -24.78 28.18 -11.60
C VAL A 349 -23.71 28.50 -10.56
N TYR A 350 -23.80 27.89 -9.38
CA TYR A 350 -22.80 28.03 -8.31
C TYR A 350 -21.47 27.37 -8.70
N ARG A 351 -20.38 28.02 -8.31
CA ARG A 351 -19.03 27.44 -8.43
C ARG A 351 -18.67 26.64 -7.18
N ASN A 352 -18.01 25.51 -7.38
CA ASN A 352 -17.48 24.71 -6.28
C ASN A 352 -16.21 25.36 -5.72
N VAL A 353 -16.13 25.45 -4.39
CA VAL A 353 -14.99 26.05 -3.67
C VAL A 353 -14.44 25.05 -2.67
N LEU A 354 -13.14 24.79 -2.75
CA LEU A 354 -12.42 23.94 -1.81
C LEU A 354 -11.61 24.80 -0.83
N MET A 355 -11.90 24.66 0.46
CA MET A 355 -11.14 25.30 1.53
C MET A 355 -10.18 24.29 2.13
N TYR A 356 -8.87 24.56 2.10
CA TYR A 356 -7.84 23.68 2.66
C TYR A 356 -7.02 24.41 3.72
N GLY A 357 -6.44 23.66 4.65
CA GLY A 357 -5.56 24.17 5.70
C GLY A 357 -5.61 23.33 6.97
N PRO A 358 -4.72 23.60 7.95
CA PRO A 358 -4.67 22.88 9.23
C PRO A 358 -6.02 22.83 9.98
N PRO A 359 -6.25 21.84 10.86
CA PRO A 359 -7.46 21.82 11.70
C PRO A 359 -7.52 23.08 12.58
N GLY A 360 -8.73 23.56 12.89
CA GLY A 360 -8.94 24.74 13.74
C GLY A 360 -8.90 26.10 13.02
N THR A 361 -8.56 26.17 11.73
CA THR A 361 -8.47 27.45 10.98
C THR A 361 -9.81 28.06 10.54
N GLY A 362 -10.93 27.67 11.16
CA GLY A 362 -12.23 28.29 10.90
C GLY A 362 -12.89 27.98 9.54
N LYS A 363 -12.36 27.07 8.71
CA LYS A 363 -12.93 26.71 7.38
C LYS A 363 -14.42 26.37 7.44
N THR A 364 -14.81 25.50 8.37
CA THR A 364 -16.20 25.09 8.56
C THR A 364 -17.07 26.25 9.05
N MET A 365 -16.53 27.12 9.90
CA MET A 365 -17.22 28.30 10.41
C MET A 365 -17.51 29.29 9.28
N PHE A 366 -16.54 29.55 8.41
CA PHE A 366 -16.72 30.38 7.23
C PHE A 366 -17.75 29.78 6.25
N ALA A 367 -17.66 28.47 5.96
CA ALA A 367 -18.65 27.79 5.12
C ALA A 367 -20.08 27.91 5.69
N LYS A 368 -20.25 27.82 7.01
CA LYS A 368 -21.55 28.04 7.68
C LYS A 368 -22.02 29.49 7.57
N SER A 369 -21.12 30.46 7.73
CA SER A 369 -21.47 31.89 7.63
C SER A 369 -21.91 32.28 6.21
N LEU A 370 -21.31 31.68 5.18
CA LEU A 370 -21.66 31.91 3.77
C LEU A 370 -22.98 31.22 3.37
N ALA A 371 -23.35 30.15 4.05
CA ALA A 371 -24.56 29.37 3.74
C ALA A 371 -25.85 29.93 4.36
N ARG A 372 -25.71 30.77 5.41
CA ARG A 372 -26.80 31.56 5.99
C ARG A 372 -27.22 32.65 5.01
#